data_AF-A0A3Q0QRI7-F1
#
_entry.id   AF-A0A3Q0QRI7-F1
#
_cell.length_a   1.000
_cell.length_b   1.000
_cell.length_c   1.000
_cell.angle_alpha   90.00
_cell.angle_beta   90.00
_cell.angle_gamma   90.00
#
_symmetry.space_group_name_H-M   'P 1'
#
loop_
_entity.id
_entity.type
_entity.pdbx_description
1 polymer ?
#
loop_
_entity_poly.entity_id
_entity_poly.type
_entity_poly.pdbx_seq_one_letter_code
_entity_poly.pdbx_strand_id
1 'polypeptide(L)'
;MELKVWVDGVQRVVCGVTEATTCQEVVIALAQAIGRTGRYTLVEKWRDTERHLAPHESPVASLNTWGQYAGDVQLILHRTGPSLTERPPSEGPPLRGPERGLHRQSLPPLAKLRHPNDRSLRRREPRRKSLTFTGAPRSLREILSGGRIGEAEAKRSLWACRMEDLVRLVGLQRETLNVLEKKLETYEAELQAWAEGRGGLIEEILRLEKHLKKNEVEMEEEEFWATELQIELESERQLEERLQELRGRLQSCELEIEEKLAMVQGVEAGLEEEKLQRERRETQWVSEAEARAQVLRVKTELKAQERQAVQLESSCKAVDRSLGQSSKKLQDMQHELEQLTKELRQVNLQQFIKQTGTKVTVLPAEPAEEGIPLSGSLKRPVSTHPGPSHLRVLHSPLSSGLNPEGIYV
;
A
#
# COMPACT_ATOMS: atom_id res chain seq x y z
N MET A 1 19.32 19.52 34.88
CA MET A 1 17.95 19.01 35.09
C MET A 1 17.57 18.11 33.92
N GLU A 2 16.54 17.29 34.10
CA GLU A 2 15.97 16.44 33.04
C GLU A 2 14.61 16.99 32.63
N LEU A 3 14.40 17.20 31.33
CA LEU A 3 13.16 17.74 30.81
C LEU A 3 12.42 16.68 29.99
N LYS A 4 11.15 16.41 30.33
CA LYS A 4 10.31 15.45 29.61
C LYS A 4 9.52 16.18 28.53
N VAL A 5 9.76 15.82 27.27
CA VAL A 5 9.11 16.42 26.11
C VAL A 5 8.50 15.34 25.22
N TRP A 6 7.24 15.51 24.83
CA TRP A 6 6.54 14.65 23.89
C TRP A 6 6.87 15.05 22.46
N VAL A 7 7.29 14.07 21.66
CA VAL A 7 7.58 14.25 20.24
C VAL A 7 6.90 13.13 19.45
N ASP A 8 6.04 13.48 18.50
CA ASP A 8 5.30 12.53 17.67
C ASP A 8 4.58 11.42 18.48
N GLY A 9 4.05 11.77 19.66
CA GLY A 9 3.36 10.83 20.55
C GLY A 9 4.28 9.99 21.45
N VAL A 10 5.60 10.19 21.41
CA VAL A 10 6.58 9.49 22.26
C VAL A 10 7.24 10.47 23.23
N GLN A 11 7.29 10.11 24.52
CA GLN A 11 7.99 10.91 25.52
C GLN A 11 9.51 10.72 25.40
N ARG A 12 10.25 11.82 25.22
CA ARG A 12 11.71 11.88 25.21
C ARG A 12 12.22 12.70 26.38
N VAL A 13 13.40 12.36 26.88
CA VAL A 13 14.04 13.07 27.99
C VAL A 13 15.25 13.82 27.45
N VAL A 14 15.29 15.13 27.67
CA VAL A 14 16.47 15.97 27.36
C VAL A 14 17.28 16.12 28.64
N CYS A 15 18.49 15.59 28.63
CA CYS A 15 19.44 15.69 29.73
C CYS A 15 20.31 16.96 29.58
N GLY A 16 20.70 17.57 30.70
CA GLY A 16 21.61 18.72 30.72
C GLY A 16 20.94 20.09 30.60
N VAL A 17 19.62 20.16 30.72
CA VAL A 17 18.85 21.41 30.66
C VAL A 17 19.10 22.22 31.93
N THR A 18 19.34 23.53 31.77
CA THR A 18 19.55 24.49 32.88
C THR A 18 18.58 25.67 32.76
N GLU A 19 18.45 26.50 33.79
CA GLU A 19 17.53 27.67 33.76
C GLU A 19 17.86 28.69 32.66
N ALA A 20 19.12 28.71 32.20
CA ALA A 20 19.58 29.57 31.10
C ALA A 20 19.31 28.98 29.71
N THR A 21 19.00 27.68 29.59
CA THR A 21 18.73 27.06 28.29
C THR A 21 17.44 27.58 27.70
N THR A 22 17.47 27.97 26.44
CA THR A 22 16.30 28.53 25.74
C THR A 22 15.46 27.45 25.09
N CYS A 23 14.17 27.74 24.85
CA CYS A 23 13.29 26.84 24.11
C CYS A 23 13.86 26.55 22.71
N GLN A 24 14.52 27.53 22.10
CA GLN A 24 15.22 27.36 20.83
C GLN A 24 16.31 26.27 20.89
N GLU A 25 17.18 26.30 21.90
CA GLU A 25 18.24 25.30 22.07
C GLU A 25 17.67 23.89 22.27
N VAL A 26 16.64 23.76 23.11
CA VAL A 26 15.97 22.48 23.36
C VAL A 26 15.29 21.96 22.09
N VAL A 27 14.61 22.83 21.35
CA VAL A 27 13.97 22.51 20.08
C VAL A 27 15.00 22.05 19.04
N ILE A 28 16.13 22.75 18.92
CA ILE A 28 17.21 22.38 18.00
C ILE A 28 17.81 21.03 18.39
N ALA A 29 18.12 20.83 19.68
CA ALA A 29 18.67 19.57 20.17
C ALA A 29 17.73 18.38 19.91
N LEU A 30 16.43 18.56 20.17
CA LEU A 30 15.43 17.54 19.86
C LEU A 30 15.33 17.29 18.35
N ALA A 31 15.23 18.33 17.53
CA ALA A 31 15.15 18.20 16.07
C ALA A 31 16.38 17.50 15.48
N GLN A 32 17.58 17.80 15.98
CA GLN A 32 18.83 17.13 15.62
C GLN A 32 18.84 15.66 16.05
N ALA A 33 18.40 15.35 17.27
CA ALA A 33 18.32 13.98 17.77
C ALA A 33 17.26 13.13 17.05
N ILE A 34 16.25 13.77 16.47
CA ILE A 34 15.21 13.12 15.65
C ILE A 34 15.68 13.01 14.18
N GLY A 35 16.71 13.76 13.77
CA GLY A 35 17.19 13.80 12.39
C GLY A 35 16.23 14.52 11.43
N ARG A 36 15.26 15.29 11.96
CA ARG A 36 14.25 16.00 11.17
C ARG A 36 14.46 17.51 11.32
N THR A 37 14.93 18.17 10.27
CA THR A 37 15.10 19.63 10.25
C THR A 37 13.80 20.33 9.81
N GLY A 38 13.41 21.38 10.52
CA GLY A 38 12.15 22.06 10.28
C GLY A 38 11.91 23.21 11.27
N ARG A 39 10.79 23.93 11.09
CA ARG A 39 10.35 24.93 12.07
C ARG A 39 9.53 24.24 13.15
N TYR A 40 10.04 24.28 14.36
CA TYR A 40 9.41 23.68 15.53
C TYR A 40 9.19 24.74 16.60
N THR A 41 8.13 24.56 17.36
CA THR A 41 7.79 25.37 18.54
C THR A 41 7.49 24.44 19.69
N LEU A 42 7.87 24.86 20.90
CA LEU A 42 7.63 24.10 22.11
C LEU A 42 6.28 24.56 22.69
N VAL A 43 5.40 23.62 22.98
CA VAL A 43 4.03 23.88 23.46
C VAL A 43 3.88 23.30 24.85
N GLU A 44 3.39 24.11 25.78
CA GLU A 44 3.00 23.66 27.12
C GLU A 44 1.51 23.32 27.08
N LYS A 45 1.18 22.07 27.34
CA LYS A 45 -0.19 21.58 27.45
C LYS A 45 -0.50 21.28 28.90
N TRP A 46 -1.48 21.96 29.44
CA TRP A 46 -2.08 21.66 30.74
C TRP A 46 -3.58 21.50 30.58
N ARG A 47 -4.08 20.27 30.79
CA ARG A 47 -5.48 19.89 30.53
C ARG A 47 -5.91 20.28 29.11
N ASP A 48 -6.86 21.19 28.98
CA ASP A 48 -7.39 21.71 27.71
C ASP A 48 -6.76 23.06 27.30
N THR A 49 -5.76 23.53 28.03
CA THR A 49 -5.05 24.79 27.71
C THR A 49 -3.70 24.48 27.06
N GLU A 50 -3.50 24.98 25.85
CA GLU A 50 -2.25 24.87 25.10
C GLU A 50 -1.63 26.27 24.95
N ARG A 51 -0.37 26.43 25.35
CA ARG A 51 0.39 27.68 25.23
C ARG A 51 1.67 27.43 24.43
N HIS A 52 1.86 28.21 23.36
CA HIS A 52 3.10 28.21 22.60
C HIS A 52 4.17 29.03 23.32
N LEU A 53 5.33 28.43 23.56
CA LEU A 53 6.50 29.13 24.09
C LEU A 53 7.25 29.86 22.99
N ALA A 54 7.73 31.06 23.32
CA ALA A 54 8.58 31.81 22.40
C ALA A 54 10.00 31.22 22.36
N PRO A 55 10.73 31.36 21.24
CA PRO A 55 12.07 30.78 21.10
C PRO A 55 13.09 31.24 22.15
N HIS A 56 12.92 32.45 22.68
CA HIS A 56 13.80 33.09 23.65
C HIS A 56 13.41 32.84 25.11
N GLU A 57 12.25 32.23 25.37
CA GLU A 57 11.84 31.84 26.73
C GLU A 57 12.60 30.58 27.16
N SER A 58 12.81 30.36 28.46
CA SER A 58 13.39 29.12 28.97
C SER A 58 12.30 28.14 29.41
N PRO A 59 12.35 26.86 28.98
CA PRO A 59 11.29 25.90 29.27
C PRO A 59 11.24 25.55 30.77
N VAL A 60 12.37 25.64 31.47
CA VAL A 60 12.43 25.45 32.93
C VAL A 60 11.76 26.63 33.65
N ALA A 61 11.97 27.87 33.21
CA ALA A 61 11.28 29.02 33.82
C ALA A 61 9.77 28.95 33.56
N SER A 62 9.35 28.58 32.35
CA SER A 62 7.94 28.42 32.01
C SER A 62 7.28 27.32 32.85
N LEU A 63 7.91 26.15 33.04
CA LEU A 63 7.42 25.13 33.97
C LEU A 63 7.39 25.62 35.42
N ASN A 64 8.39 26.39 35.86
CA ASN A 64 8.43 26.96 37.21
C ASN A 64 7.29 27.96 37.46
N THR A 65 6.75 28.62 36.43
CA THR A 65 5.56 29.49 36.60
C THR A 65 4.32 28.73 37.06
N TRP A 66 4.24 27.43 36.79
CA TRP A 66 3.14 26.56 37.24
C TRP A 66 3.31 26.03 38.67
N GLY A 67 4.50 26.20 39.28
CA GLY A 67 4.79 25.83 40.66
C GLY A 67 4.47 24.37 40.98
N GLN A 68 3.51 24.14 41.88
CA GLN A 68 3.10 22.79 42.31
C GLN A 68 2.46 21.96 41.20
N TYR A 69 1.92 22.59 40.16
CA TYR A 69 1.29 21.92 39.03
C TYR A 69 2.26 21.62 37.88
N ALA A 70 3.55 21.98 38.02
CA ALA A 70 4.56 21.75 36.98
C ALA A 70 4.69 20.27 36.59
N GLY A 71 4.37 19.34 37.49
CA GLY A 71 4.38 17.89 37.21
C GLY A 71 3.27 17.41 36.27
N ASP A 72 2.17 18.16 36.16
CA ASP A 72 1.02 17.83 35.32
C ASP A 72 1.09 18.51 33.94
N VAL A 73 2.02 19.45 33.76
CA VAL A 73 2.23 20.15 32.48
C VAL A 73 3.04 19.26 31.54
N GLN A 74 2.53 19.07 30.33
CA GLN A 74 3.20 18.32 29.28
C GLN A 74 3.84 19.28 28.28
N LEU A 75 5.14 19.16 28.09
CA LEU A 75 5.84 19.84 27.01
C LEU A 75 5.74 19.02 25.74
N ILE A 76 5.29 19.62 24.65
CA ILE A 76 5.07 18.97 23.36
C ILE A 76 5.85 19.73 22.29
N LEU A 77 6.64 19.01 21.50
CA LEU A 77 7.31 19.58 20.34
C LEU A 77 6.32 19.62 19.17
N HIS A 78 5.83 20.81 18.84
CA HIS A 78 4.92 21.02 17.72
C HIS A 78 5.67 21.49 16.49
N ARG A 79 5.32 20.96 15.32
CA ARG A 79 5.92 21.38 14.06
C ARG A 79 5.05 22.44 13.40
N THR A 80 5.58 23.65 13.24
CA THR A 80 4.86 24.84 12.77
C THR A 80 5.17 25.22 11.32
N GLY A 81 6.11 24.54 10.65
CA GLY A 81 6.41 24.79 9.23
C GLY A 81 6.58 23.52 8.40
N PRO A 82 6.43 23.63 7.07
CA PRO A 82 6.74 22.53 6.16
C PRO A 82 8.22 22.20 6.32
N SER A 83 8.55 20.94 6.61
CA SER A 83 9.93 20.48 6.50
C SER A 83 10.28 20.48 5.02
N LEU A 84 11.52 20.81 4.68
CA LEU A 84 12.04 20.66 3.32
C LEU A 84 12.09 19.17 2.88
N THR A 85 11.75 18.23 3.77
CA THR A 85 11.97 16.78 3.58
C THR A 85 10.73 15.90 3.74
N GLU A 86 9.52 16.42 4.01
CA GLU A 86 8.31 15.57 4.06
C GLU A 86 7.16 16.15 3.22
N ARG A 87 6.87 15.51 2.09
CA ARG A 87 5.57 15.56 1.41
C ARG A 87 4.53 14.90 2.31
N PRO A 88 3.44 15.57 2.72
CA PRO A 88 2.25 14.89 3.21
C PRO A 88 1.37 14.45 2.03
N PRO A 89 0.60 13.36 2.18
CA PRO A 89 -0.43 12.98 1.21
C PRO A 89 -1.62 13.93 1.40
N SER A 90 -2.00 14.67 0.36
CA SER A 90 -3.21 15.51 0.38
C SER A 90 -4.24 14.96 -0.59
N GLU A 91 -5.31 14.39 -0.04
CA GLU A 91 -6.63 14.47 -0.65
C GLU A 91 -7.14 15.93 -0.56
N GLY A 92 -7.91 16.36 -1.57
CA GLY A 92 -8.76 17.56 -1.52
C GLY A 92 -8.48 18.64 -2.60
N PRO A 93 -9.52 19.29 -3.19
CA PRO A 93 -9.47 19.87 -4.54
C PRO A 93 -9.07 21.36 -4.60
N PRO A 94 -8.66 21.89 -5.78
CA PRO A 94 -7.94 23.16 -5.88
C PRO A 94 -8.90 24.36 -5.85
N LEU A 95 -8.71 25.25 -4.88
CA LEU A 95 -9.29 26.59 -4.91
C LEU A 95 -8.23 27.61 -5.33
N ARG A 96 -8.55 28.32 -6.42
CA ARG A 96 -7.83 29.45 -6.98
C ARG A 96 -7.50 30.51 -5.92
N GLY A 97 -6.24 30.92 -5.88
CA GLY A 97 -5.76 32.18 -5.30
C GLY A 97 -4.39 32.54 -5.93
N PRO A 98 -4.12 33.82 -6.25
CA PRO A 98 -3.11 34.20 -7.22
C PRO A 98 -1.69 34.21 -6.64
N GLU A 99 -0.79 33.50 -7.31
CA GLU A 99 0.64 33.47 -7.04
C GLU A 99 1.25 34.88 -7.20
N ARG A 100 1.73 35.44 -6.09
CA ARG A 100 2.70 36.54 -6.15
C ARG A 100 4.06 35.92 -6.45
N GLY A 101 4.41 35.93 -7.73
CA GLY A 101 5.68 35.46 -8.24
C GLY A 101 6.87 36.24 -7.66
N LEU A 102 7.90 35.51 -7.24
CA LEU A 102 9.27 35.99 -7.30
C LEU A 102 9.76 35.74 -8.73
N HIS A 103 9.43 36.69 -9.61
CA HIS A 103 9.90 36.76 -10.98
C HIS A 103 11.41 37.06 -10.97
N ARG A 104 12.22 36.01 -10.78
CA ARG A 104 13.66 36.05 -11.04
C ARG A 104 13.81 36.22 -12.55
N GLN A 105 14.43 37.33 -12.91
CA GLN A 105 14.64 37.81 -14.28
C GLN A 105 15.24 36.71 -15.14
N SER A 106 14.50 36.32 -16.18
CA SER A 106 14.96 35.42 -17.23
C SER A 106 16.08 36.07 -18.03
N LEU A 107 17.11 35.27 -18.31
CA LEU A 107 18.13 35.47 -19.34
C LEU A 107 17.49 35.86 -20.69
N PRO A 108 18.17 36.65 -21.53
CA PRO A 108 17.68 36.94 -22.88
C PRO A 108 17.80 35.69 -23.79
N PRO A 109 16.80 35.43 -24.64
CA PRO A 109 16.79 34.29 -25.55
C PRO A 109 17.75 34.49 -26.74
N LEU A 110 18.54 33.45 -27.01
CA LEU A 110 19.28 33.25 -28.25
C LEU A 110 18.33 33.33 -29.46
N ALA A 111 18.60 34.29 -30.36
CA ALA A 111 18.10 34.28 -31.73
C ALA A 111 19.30 34.18 -32.70
N LYS A 112 19.24 33.17 -33.55
CA LYS A 112 20.26 32.77 -34.52
C LYS A 112 20.23 33.63 -35.80
N LEU A 113 21.38 33.62 -36.49
CA LEU A 113 21.61 33.77 -37.94
C LEU A 113 21.65 35.18 -38.57
N ARG A 114 22.86 35.59 -39.00
CA ARG A 114 23.25 35.69 -40.42
C ARG A 114 24.78 35.82 -40.60
N HIS A 115 25.23 35.38 -41.77
CA HIS A 115 26.58 34.96 -42.20
C HIS A 115 27.72 35.99 -42.14
N PRO A 116 28.98 35.52 -41.97
CA PRO A 116 30.16 36.17 -42.49
C PRO A 116 30.73 35.34 -43.66
N ASN A 117 30.60 35.86 -44.88
CA ASN A 117 31.57 35.56 -45.92
C ASN A 117 31.58 36.78 -46.85
N ASP A 118 32.69 37.50 -46.91
CA ASP A 118 33.60 37.37 -48.04
C ASP A 118 34.83 38.29 -47.86
N ARG A 119 35.91 37.91 -48.54
CA ARG A 119 37.17 38.64 -48.75
C ARG A 119 38.27 38.41 -47.72
N SER A 120 38.89 37.25 -47.92
CA SER A 120 40.34 37.15 -48.11
C SER A 120 40.97 38.40 -48.72
N LEU A 121 42.05 38.91 -48.13
CA LEU A 121 43.18 39.41 -48.91
C LEU A 121 44.49 39.16 -48.16
N ARG A 122 45.17 38.13 -48.66
CA ARG A 122 46.58 37.82 -48.54
C ARG A 122 47.48 39.06 -48.49
N ARG A 123 48.44 39.01 -47.56
CA ARG A 123 49.89 39.14 -47.80
C ARG A 123 50.26 39.91 -49.08
N ARG A 124 50.89 41.07 -48.92
CA ARG A 124 51.96 41.55 -49.82
C ARG A 124 52.91 42.49 -49.08
N GLU A 125 54.08 41.99 -48.73
CA GLU A 125 55.30 42.81 -48.69
C GLU A 125 55.55 43.39 -50.09
N PRO A 126 56.10 44.61 -50.16
CA PRO A 126 57.03 44.90 -51.24
C PRO A 126 58.35 45.52 -50.74
N ARG A 127 59.37 44.67 -50.77
CA ARG A 127 60.61 44.87 -51.54
C ARG A 127 61.29 46.24 -51.45
N ARG A 128 62.45 46.19 -50.77
CA ARG A 128 63.75 46.73 -51.22
C ARG A 128 63.74 47.18 -52.69
N LYS A 129 64.03 48.45 -52.91
CA LYS A 129 64.61 48.93 -54.16
C LYS A 129 65.96 49.56 -53.85
N SER A 130 66.97 48.83 -54.26
CA SER A 130 68.32 49.31 -54.53
C SER A 130 68.26 50.50 -55.49
N LEU A 131 68.87 51.61 -55.09
CA LEU A 131 69.41 52.57 -56.04
C LEU A 131 70.77 53.02 -55.54
N THR A 132 71.78 52.33 -56.04
CA THR A 132 73.14 52.81 -56.19
C THR A 132 73.15 54.12 -56.97
N PHE A 133 73.64 55.19 -56.37
CA PHE A 133 74.30 56.25 -57.13
C PHE A 133 75.74 56.34 -56.67
N THR A 134 76.63 55.83 -57.51
CA THR A 134 78.07 56.09 -57.50
C THR A 134 78.28 57.58 -57.76
N GLY A 135 78.73 58.31 -56.76
CA GLY A 135 79.16 59.70 -56.88
C GLY A 135 80.46 59.90 -56.11
N ALA A 136 81.58 59.63 -56.79
CA ALA A 136 82.92 59.88 -56.27
C ALA A 136 83.11 61.37 -55.89
N PRO A 137 83.95 61.65 -54.88
CA PRO A 137 84.15 63.01 -54.38
C PRO A 137 84.94 63.82 -55.41
N ARG A 138 84.41 64.98 -55.80
CA ARG A 138 85.23 65.97 -56.51
C ARG A 138 86.29 66.50 -55.55
N SER A 139 87.52 66.11 -55.85
CA SER A 139 88.76 66.57 -55.23
C SER A 139 88.87 68.10 -55.29
N LEU A 140 88.81 68.76 -54.13
CA LEU A 140 89.23 70.17 -53.96
C LEU A 140 90.76 70.29 -53.91
N ARG A 141 91.47 69.59 -54.81
CA ARG A 141 92.93 69.64 -54.95
C ARG A 141 93.41 70.10 -56.33
N GLU A 142 92.51 70.25 -57.31
CA GLU A 142 92.86 70.71 -58.67
C GLU A 142 92.64 72.21 -58.92
N ILE A 143 91.93 72.94 -58.05
CA ILE A 143 91.74 74.40 -58.20
C ILE A 143 92.89 75.20 -57.54
N LEU A 144 93.70 74.57 -56.68
CA LEU A 144 94.69 75.26 -55.85
C LEU A 144 96.15 75.02 -56.26
N SER A 145 96.43 74.57 -57.49
CA SER A 145 97.81 74.35 -57.96
C SER A 145 98.06 74.93 -59.36
N GLY A 146 98.60 76.14 -59.39
CA GLY A 146 99.21 76.80 -60.54
C GLY A 146 98.80 78.27 -60.60
N GLY A 147 99.63 79.29 -60.35
CA GLY A 147 101.08 79.34 -60.14
C GLY A 147 101.59 80.66 -60.71
N ARG A 148 101.87 81.63 -59.81
CA ARG A 148 102.80 82.80 -59.90
C ARG A 148 102.61 83.76 -61.09
N ILE A 149 102.37 85.06 -60.89
CA ILE A 149 103.37 86.11 -60.62
C ILE A 149 102.59 87.42 -60.34
N GLY A 150 103.07 88.28 -59.42
CA GLY A 150 102.64 89.69 -59.37
C GLY A 150 102.18 90.23 -58.01
N GLU A 151 103.16 90.69 -57.22
CA GLU A 151 103.17 91.92 -56.41
C GLU A 151 102.10 92.22 -55.34
N ALA A 152 102.55 92.99 -54.33
CA ALA A 152 102.05 93.00 -52.95
C ALA A 152 100.63 93.56 -52.71
N GLU A 153 99.88 93.92 -53.75
CA GLU A 153 98.45 94.30 -53.69
C GLU A 153 97.51 93.11 -53.94
N ALA A 154 97.97 92.08 -54.66
CA ALA A 154 97.22 90.85 -54.89
C ALA A 154 96.98 90.04 -53.59
N LYS A 155 97.85 90.20 -52.57
CA LYS A 155 97.67 89.51 -51.28
C LYS A 155 96.37 89.96 -50.59
N ARG A 156 96.08 91.26 -50.48
CA ARG A 156 94.81 91.74 -49.86
C ARG A 156 93.58 91.26 -50.63
N SER A 157 93.62 91.28 -51.96
CA SER A 157 92.53 90.79 -52.80
C SER A 157 92.36 89.26 -52.72
N LEU A 158 93.45 88.48 -52.66
CA LEU A 158 93.42 87.03 -52.43
C LEU A 158 92.91 86.66 -51.03
N TRP A 159 93.25 87.44 -50.00
CA TRP A 159 92.70 87.30 -48.65
C TRP A 159 91.20 87.65 -48.62
N ALA A 160 90.77 88.68 -49.36
CA ALA A 160 89.36 89.03 -49.52
C ALA A 160 88.57 87.93 -50.25
N CYS A 161 89.08 87.41 -51.38
CA CYS A 161 88.44 86.30 -52.09
C CYS A 161 88.38 85.01 -51.26
N ARG A 162 89.44 84.67 -50.52
CA ARG A 162 89.43 83.52 -49.59
C ARG A 162 88.45 83.72 -48.43
N MET A 163 88.31 84.94 -47.93
CA MET A 163 87.33 85.28 -46.91
C MET A 163 85.90 85.16 -47.45
N GLU A 164 85.64 85.64 -48.68
CA GLU A 164 84.36 85.47 -49.36
C GLU A 164 84.02 83.99 -49.61
N ASP A 165 84.99 83.16 -49.99
CA ASP A 165 84.84 81.71 -50.11
C ASP A 165 84.50 81.04 -48.76
N LEU A 166 85.14 81.47 -47.68
CA LEU A 166 84.84 81.02 -46.33
C LEU A 166 83.44 81.44 -45.90
N VAL A 167 83.02 82.67 -46.17
CA VAL A 167 81.67 83.16 -45.89
C VAL A 167 80.63 82.36 -46.68
N ARG A 168 80.90 82.07 -47.97
CA ARG A 168 80.04 81.18 -48.79
C ARG A 168 79.99 79.77 -48.24
N LEU A 169 81.12 79.20 -47.82
CA LEU A 169 81.18 77.86 -47.25
C LEU A 169 80.43 77.80 -45.91
N VAL A 170 80.60 78.79 -45.05
CA VAL A 170 79.86 78.93 -43.78
C VAL A 170 78.37 79.12 -44.05
N GLY A 171 78.00 79.86 -45.10
CA GLY A 171 76.62 79.98 -45.58
C GLY A 171 76.04 78.63 -46.02
N LEU A 172 76.75 77.90 -46.87
CA LEU A 172 76.38 76.54 -47.29
C LEU A 172 76.30 75.57 -46.11
N GLN A 173 77.26 75.62 -45.18
CA GLN A 173 77.25 74.82 -43.96
C GLN A 173 76.03 75.15 -43.10
N ARG A 174 75.70 76.43 -42.94
CA ARG A 174 74.50 76.89 -42.24
C ARG A 174 73.23 76.39 -42.93
N GLU A 175 73.16 76.44 -44.25
CA GLU A 175 72.03 75.89 -45.01
C GLU A 175 71.90 74.37 -44.85
N THR A 176 73.02 73.63 -44.90
CA THR A 176 73.00 72.18 -44.68
C THR A 176 72.60 71.82 -43.26
N LEU A 177 73.05 72.57 -42.25
CA LEU A 177 72.62 72.41 -40.87
C LEU A 177 71.12 72.69 -40.74
N ASN A 178 70.63 73.79 -41.32
CA ASN A 178 69.19 74.10 -41.31
C ASN A 178 68.34 72.99 -41.96
N VAL A 179 68.84 72.33 -43.02
CA VAL A 179 68.14 71.20 -43.66
C VAL A 179 68.14 69.96 -42.76
N LEU A 180 69.25 69.69 -42.06
CA LEU A 180 69.34 68.58 -41.12
C LEU A 180 68.49 68.83 -39.86
N GLU A 181 68.46 70.05 -39.34
CA GLU A 181 67.60 70.48 -38.24
C GLU A 181 66.13 70.23 -38.58
N LYS A 182 65.65 70.69 -39.75
CA LYS A 182 64.27 70.43 -40.20
C LYS A 182 63.96 68.93 -40.33
N LYS A 183 64.92 68.10 -40.76
CA LYS A 183 64.73 66.65 -40.83
C LYS A 183 64.67 66.01 -39.46
N LEU A 184 65.50 66.46 -38.52
CA LEU A 184 65.43 66.02 -37.13
C LEU A 184 64.08 66.39 -36.53
N GLU A 185 63.59 67.60 -36.75
CA GLU A 185 62.24 68.03 -36.33
C GLU A 185 61.14 67.11 -36.89
N THR A 186 61.24 66.70 -38.17
CA THR A 186 60.26 65.74 -38.74
C THR A 186 60.35 64.36 -38.11
N TYR A 187 61.55 63.83 -37.85
CA TYR A 187 61.69 62.53 -37.19
C TYR A 187 61.27 62.58 -35.72
N GLU A 188 61.52 63.70 -35.03
CA GLU A 188 61.05 63.94 -33.66
C GLU A 188 59.51 63.98 -33.61
N ALA A 189 58.86 64.67 -34.56
CA ALA A 189 57.41 64.69 -34.67
C ALA A 189 56.82 63.30 -34.99
N GLU A 190 57.45 62.52 -35.89
CA GLU A 190 57.05 61.14 -36.15
C GLU A 190 57.19 60.25 -34.90
N LEU A 191 58.31 60.36 -34.17
CA LEU A 191 58.54 59.60 -32.94
C LEU A 191 57.51 59.94 -31.85
N GLN A 192 57.11 61.20 -31.75
CA GLN A 192 56.04 61.66 -30.86
C GLN A 192 54.68 61.07 -31.27
N ALA A 193 54.32 61.11 -32.55
CA ALA A 193 53.07 60.50 -33.04
C ALA A 193 53.03 58.98 -32.79
N TRP A 194 54.16 58.28 -32.97
CA TRP A 194 54.27 56.87 -32.61
C TRP A 194 54.19 56.64 -31.10
N ALA A 195 54.73 57.54 -30.27
CA ALA A 195 54.64 57.45 -28.81
C ALA A 195 53.20 57.64 -28.31
N GLU A 196 52.46 58.58 -28.88
CA GLU A 196 51.05 58.81 -28.60
C GLU A 196 50.19 57.61 -29.04
N GLY A 197 50.43 57.07 -30.24
CA GLY A 197 49.76 55.86 -30.73
C GLY A 197 50.06 54.61 -29.87
N ARG A 198 51.30 54.50 -29.36
CA ARG A 198 51.66 53.44 -28.39
C ARG A 198 50.90 53.60 -27.07
N GLY A 199 50.67 54.81 -26.59
CA GLY A 199 49.86 55.06 -25.39
C GLY A 199 48.45 54.52 -25.53
N GLY A 200 47.78 54.81 -26.66
CA GLY A 200 46.44 54.28 -26.94
C GLY A 200 46.40 52.75 -27.07
N LEU A 201 47.43 52.15 -27.68
CA LEU A 201 47.56 50.68 -27.75
C LEU A 201 47.78 50.06 -26.36
N ILE A 202 48.58 50.69 -25.49
CA ILE A 202 48.81 50.21 -24.12
C ILE A 202 47.51 50.27 -23.32
N GLU A 203 46.75 51.36 -23.44
CA GLU A 203 45.43 51.44 -22.79
C GLU A 203 44.47 50.36 -23.28
N GLU A 204 44.47 50.07 -24.59
CA GLU A 204 43.64 49.03 -25.16
C GLU A 204 44.06 47.64 -24.70
N ILE A 205 45.37 47.36 -24.63
CA ILE A 205 45.91 46.13 -24.06
C ILE A 205 45.43 45.99 -22.60
N LEU A 206 45.52 47.03 -21.79
CA LEU A 206 45.07 47.00 -20.38
C LEU A 206 43.55 46.78 -20.27
N ARG A 207 42.75 47.37 -21.16
CA ARG A 207 41.30 47.12 -21.22
C ARG A 207 41.02 45.66 -21.55
N LEU A 208 41.67 45.12 -22.57
CA LEU A 208 41.53 43.73 -22.99
C LEU A 208 42.00 42.76 -21.89
N GLU A 209 43.11 43.02 -21.22
CA GLU A 209 43.57 42.23 -20.07
C GLU A 209 42.56 42.22 -18.94
N LYS A 210 41.92 43.37 -18.65
CA LYS A 210 40.84 43.44 -17.66
C LYS A 210 39.62 42.63 -18.09
N HIS A 211 39.29 42.64 -19.38
CA HIS A 211 38.21 41.82 -19.92
C HIS A 211 38.55 40.32 -19.89
N LEU A 212 39.78 39.93 -20.23
CA LEU A 212 40.23 38.55 -20.14
C LEU A 212 40.16 38.03 -18.71
N LYS A 213 40.63 38.80 -17.72
CA LYS A 213 40.52 38.42 -16.30
C LYS A 213 39.07 38.26 -15.83
N LYS A 214 38.15 39.08 -16.34
CA LYS A 214 36.71 38.92 -16.04
C LYS A 214 36.16 37.65 -16.66
N ASN A 215 36.46 37.42 -17.93
CA ASN A 215 36.02 36.23 -18.64
C ASN A 215 36.62 34.96 -17.98
N GLU A 216 37.86 35.00 -17.51
CA GLU A 216 38.48 33.90 -16.76
C GLU A 216 37.67 33.56 -15.50
N VAL A 217 37.29 34.56 -14.69
CA VAL A 217 36.45 34.33 -13.50
C VAL A 217 35.05 33.83 -13.88
N GLU A 218 34.43 34.40 -14.93
CA GLU A 218 33.13 33.93 -15.42
C GLU A 218 33.18 32.47 -15.89
N MET A 219 34.26 32.06 -16.56
CA MET A 219 34.47 30.66 -16.96
C MET A 219 34.65 29.75 -15.74
N GLU A 220 35.43 30.16 -14.73
CA GLU A 220 35.59 29.40 -13.48
C GLU A 220 34.25 29.22 -12.74
N GLU A 221 33.41 30.26 -12.73
CA GLU A 221 32.06 30.19 -12.15
C GLU A 221 31.16 29.23 -12.95
N GLU A 222 31.19 29.29 -14.29
CA GLU A 222 30.44 28.37 -15.14
C GLU A 222 30.88 26.91 -14.94
N GLU A 223 32.19 26.66 -14.84
CA GLU A 223 32.75 25.34 -14.54
C GLU A 223 32.30 24.85 -13.17
N PHE A 224 32.33 25.71 -12.15
CA PHE A 224 31.82 25.40 -10.82
C PHE A 224 30.34 24.99 -10.87
N TRP A 225 29.48 25.79 -11.50
CA TRP A 225 28.06 25.46 -11.61
C TRP A 225 27.80 24.20 -12.42
N ALA A 226 28.61 23.92 -13.45
CA ALA A 226 28.53 22.67 -14.20
C ALA A 226 28.87 21.46 -13.31
N THR A 227 29.88 21.59 -12.44
CA THR A 227 30.22 20.53 -11.48
C THR A 227 29.15 20.32 -10.42
N GLU A 228 28.61 21.40 -9.84
CA GLU A 228 27.52 21.31 -8.86
C GLU A 228 26.27 20.68 -9.49
N LEU A 229 25.91 21.08 -10.72
CA LEU A 229 24.79 20.47 -11.44
C LEU A 229 25.01 18.98 -11.67
N GLN A 230 26.23 18.57 -12.04
CA GLN A 230 26.55 17.15 -12.24
C GLN A 230 26.42 16.35 -10.93
N ILE A 231 26.89 16.90 -9.81
CA ILE A 231 26.75 16.28 -8.48
C ILE A 231 25.27 16.12 -8.13
N GLU A 232 24.45 17.14 -8.38
CA GLU A 232 23.02 17.09 -8.09
C GLU A 232 22.28 16.08 -8.97
N LEU A 233 22.63 15.96 -10.25
CA LEU A 233 22.06 14.92 -11.13
C LEU A 233 22.43 13.50 -10.65
N GLU A 234 23.66 13.31 -10.18
CA GLU A 234 24.10 12.04 -9.60
C GLU A 234 23.40 11.74 -8.26
N SER A 235 23.18 12.78 -7.45
CA SER A 235 22.44 12.68 -6.18
C SER A 235 20.98 12.29 -6.43
N GLU A 236 20.33 12.92 -7.42
CA GLU A 236 18.98 12.61 -7.87
C GLU A 236 18.87 11.17 -8.35
N ARG A 237 19.80 10.73 -9.21
CA ARG A 237 19.84 9.33 -9.67
C ARG A 237 19.96 8.34 -8.51
N GLN A 238 20.84 8.60 -7.54
CA GLN A 238 20.98 7.73 -6.36
C GLN A 238 19.71 7.68 -5.51
N LEU A 239 19.00 8.80 -5.37
CA LEU A 239 17.72 8.85 -4.67
C LEU A 239 16.64 8.08 -5.42
N GLU A 240 16.59 8.18 -6.75
CA GLU A 240 15.68 7.41 -7.59
C GLU A 240 15.93 5.90 -7.46
N GLU A 241 17.19 5.45 -7.51
CA GLU A 241 17.56 4.05 -7.31
C GLU A 241 17.12 3.54 -5.93
N ARG A 242 17.37 4.32 -4.86
CA ARG A 242 16.92 3.98 -3.50
C ARG A 242 15.40 3.92 -3.39
N LEU A 243 14.69 4.84 -4.05
CA LEU A 243 13.23 4.83 -4.10
C LEU A 243 12.71 3.60 -4.83
N GLN A 244 13.33 3.20 -5.94
CA GLN A 244 12.98 1.96 -6.66
C GLN A 244 13.23 0.72 -5.80
N GLU A 245 14.36 0.66 -5.09
CA GLU A 245 14.66 -0.44 -4.17
C GLU A 245 13.66 -0.51 -3.01
N LEU A 246 13.30 0.63 -2.41
CA LEU A 246 12.26 0.69 -1.37
C LEU A 246 10.89 0.27 -1.90
N ARG A 247 10.51 0.70 -3.11
CA ARG A 247 9.28 0.27 -3.77
C ARG A 247 9.26 -1.24 -4.02
N GLY A 248 10.37 -1.81 -4.49
CA GLY A 248 10.49 -3.26 -4.70
C GLY A 248 10.40 -4.06 -3.40
N ARG A 249 11.04 -3.56 -2.32
CA ARG A 249 10.90 -4.15 -0.98
C ARG A 249 9.47 -4.07 -0.45
N LEU A 250 8.80 -2.93 -0.62
CA LEU A 250 7.42 -2.73 -0.20
C LEU A 250 6.47 -3.68 -0.95
N GLN A 251 6.62 -3.80 -2.28
CA GLN A 251 5.86 -4.77 -3.09
C GLN A 251 6.11 -6.22 -2.66
N SER A 252 7.35 -6.56 -2.30
CA SER A 252 7.66 -7.90 -1.78
C SER A 252 6.97 -8.15 -0.45
N CYS A 253 6.96 -7.18 0.46
CA CYS A 253 6.24 -7.28 1.72
C CYS A 253 4.71 -7.34 1.52
N GLU A 254 4.17 -6.59 0.56
CA GLU A 254 2.74 -6.65 0.19
C GLU A 254 2.37 -8.07 -0.27
N LEU A 255 3.15 -8.67 -1.17
CA LEU A 255 2.94 -10.05 -1.62
C LEU A 255 3.07 -11.05 -0.47
N GLU A 256 4.09 -10.92 0.39
CA GLU A 256 4.23 -11.78 1.57
C GLU A 256 3.02 -11.70 2.51
N ILE A 257 2.47 -10.49 2.71
CA ILE A 257 1.26 -10.28 3.51
C ILE A 257 0.06 -10.95 2.84
N GLU A 258 -0.12 -10.76 1.53
CA GLU A 258 -1.20 -11.41 0.75
C GLU A 258 -1.11 -12.94 0.87
N GLU A 259 0.08 -13.52 0.75
CA GLU A 259 0.31 -14.95 0.95
C GLU A 259 -0.05 -15.41 2.37
N LYS A 260 0.36 -14.67 3.41
CA LYS A 260 0.00 -15.00 4.79
C LYS A 260 -1.50 -14.89 5.02
N LEU A 261 -2.16 -13.87 4.47
CA LEU A 261 -3.61 -13.70 4.56
C LEU A 261 -4.34 -14.85 3.87
N ALA A 262 -3.91 -15.26 2.68
CA ALA A 262 -4.47 -16.41 1.98
C ALA A 262 -4.31 -17.71 2.78
N MET A 263 -3.15 -17.92 3.43
CA MET A 263 -2.95 -19.07 4.32
C MET A 263 -3.89 -19.02 5.53
N VAL A 264 -4.06 -17.86 6.17
CA VAL A 264 -4.98 -17.70 7.31
C VAL A 264 -6.42 -17.99 6.88
N GLN A 265 -6.87 -17.42 5.76
CA GLN A 265 -8.22 -17.68 5.22
C GLN A 265 -8.42 -19.17 4.91
N GLY A 266 -7.42 -19.87 4.38
CA GLY A 266 -7.47 -21.30 4.15
C GLY A 266 -7.60 -22.10 5.45
N VAL A 267 -6.88 -21.71 6.50
CA VAL A 267 -6.98 -22.34 7.83
C VAL A 267 -8.34 -22.05 8.49
N GLU A 268 -8.84 -20.84 8.38
CA GLU A 268 -10.15 -20.44 8.89
C GLU A 268 -11.27 -21.25 8.23
N ALA A 269 -11.28 -21.35 6.89
CA ALA A 269 -12.22 -22.18 6.16
C ALA A 269 -12.15 -23.66 6.58
N GLY A 270 -10.94 -24.21 6.71
CA GLY A 270 -10.75 -25.59 7.19
C GLY A 270 -11.28 -25.80 8.61
N LEU A 271 -11.13 -24.82 9.50
CA LEU A 271 -11.63 -24.88 10.87
C LEU A 271 -13.16 -24.74 10.94
N GLU A 272 -13.77 -23.94 10.06
CA GLU A 272 -15.22 -23.86 9.89
C GLU A 272 -15.81 -25.17 9.38
N GLU A 273 -15.19 -25.79 8.38
CA GLU A 273 -15.57 -27.12 7.90
C GLU A 273 -15.48 -28.17 9.01
N GLU A 274 -14.40 -28.14 9.78
CA GLU A 274 -14.22 -29.08 10.90
C GLU A 274 -15.25 -28.85 12.02
N LYS A 275 -15.59 -27.60 12.33
CA LYS A 275 -16.68 -27.25 13.27
C LYS A 275 -18.02 -27.80 12.77
N LEU A 276 -18.38 -27.55 11.52
CA LEU A 276 -19.62 -28.05 10.93
C LEU A 276 -19.67 -29.58 10.92
N GLN A 277 -18.54 -30.24 10.66
CA GLN A 277 -18.44 -31.70 10.77
C GLN A 277 -18.65 -32.18 12.21
N ARG A 278 -18.08 -31.50 13.22
CA ARG A 278 -18.30 -31.83 14.63
C ARG A 278 -19.77 -31.67 15.01
N GLU A 279 -20.40 -30.54 14.67
CA GLU A 279 -21.83 -30.30 14.92
C GLU A 279 -22.71 -31.35 14.24
N ARG A 280 -22.39 -31.75 13.01
CA ARG A 280 -23.09 -32.86 12.33
C ARG A 280 -22.93 -34.18 13.06
N ARG A 281 -21.73 -34.51 13.55
CA ARG A 281 -21.49 -35.73 14.34
C ARG A 281 -22.24 -35.69 15.67
N GLU A 282 -22.26 -34.53 16.33
CA GLU A 282 -22.99 -34.33 17.59
C GLU A 282 -24.49 -34.45 17.39
N THR A 283 -25.06 -33.78 16.38
CA THR A 283 -26.49 -33.90 16.04
C THR A 283 -26.87 -35.34 15.67
N GLN A 284 -26.02 -36.04 14.91
CA GLN A 284 -26.20 -37.47 14.63
C GLN A 284 -26.16 -38.30 15.92
N TRP A 285 -25.19 -38.05 16.81
CA TRP A 285 -25.08 -38.76 18.09
C TRP A 285 -26.29 -38.50 19.01
N VAL A 286 -26.77 -37.26 19.08
CA VAL A 286 -27.98 -36.90 19.83
C VAL A 286 -29.20 -37.63 19.23
N SER A 287 -29.35 -37.61 17.90
CA SER A 287 -30.43 -38.34 17.22
C SER A 287 -30.37 -39.85 17.49
N GLU A 288 -29.17 -40.43 17.48
CA GLU A 288 -28.97 -41.84 17.80
C GLU A 288 -29.30 -42.13 19.28
N ALA A 289 -28.92 -41.24 20.20
CA ALA A 289 -29.24 -41.35 21.62
C ALA A 289 -30.75 -41.26 21.86
N GLU A 290 -31.45 -40.36 21.19
CA GLU A 290 -32.92 -40.23 21.23
C GLU A 290 -33.60 -41.49 20.69
N ALA A 291 -33.14 -42.03 19.56
CA ALA A 291 -33.65 -43.27 18.99
C ALA A 291 -33.44 -44.45 19.95
N ARG A 292 -32.26 -44.56 20.57
CA ARG A 292 -31.96 -45.56 21.61
C ARG A 292 -32.89 -45.41 22.82
N ALA A 293 -33.15 -44.19 23.27
CA ALA A 293 -34.09 -43.92 24.36
C ALA A 293 -35.53 -44.29 23.99
N GLN A 294 -35.97 -44.06 22.75
CA GLN A 294 -37.28 -44.52 22.25
C GLN A 294 -37.37 -46.05 22.24
N VAL A 295 -36.34 -46.74 21.74
CA VAL A 295 -36.28 -48.21 21.75
C VAL A 295 -36.36 -48.77 23.17
N LEU A 296 -35.67 -48.15 24.13
CA LEU A 296 -35.75 -48.55 25.54
C LEU A 296 -37.16 -48.36 26.11
N ARG A 297 -37.84 -47.25 25.78
CA ARG A 297 -39.24 -47.01 26.18
C ARG A 297 -40.18 -48.10 25.64
N VAL A 298 -40.14 -48.35 24.34
CA VAL A 298 -40.95 -49.41 23.70
C VAL A 298 -40.63 -50.78 24.29
N LYS A 299 -39.36 -51.07 24.59
CA LYS A 299 -38.97 -52.33 25.25
C LYS A 299 -39.56 -52.47 26.65
N THR A 300 -39.63 -51.39 27.42
CA THR A 300 -40.28 -51.43 28.75
C THR A 300 -41.79 -51.60 28.65
N GLU A 301 -42.44 -50.96 27.69
CA GLU A 301 -43.86 -51.12 27.41
C GLU A 301 -44.18 -52.55 26.94
N LEU A 302 -43.37 -53.11 26.04
CA LEU A 302 -43.52 -54.49 25.58
C LEU A 302 -43.41 -55.49 26.73
N LYS A 303 -42.44 -55.30 27.65
CA LYS A 303 -42.32 -56.13 28.86
C LYS A 303 -43.54 -55.99 29.79
N ALA A 304 -44.12 -54.81 29.89
CA ALA A 304 -45.35 -54.60 30.66
C ALA A 304 -46.54 -55.31 30.00
N GLN A 305 -46.67 -55.22 28.67
CA GLN A 305 -47.68 -55.94 27.90
C GLN A 305 -47.50 -57.45 27.98
N GLU A 306 -46.26 -57.97 27.96
CA GLU A 306 -45.97 -59.40 28.15
C GLU A 306 -46.45 -59.88 29.53
N ARG A 307 -46.20 -59.11 30.60
CA ARG A 307 -46.73 -59.41 31.94
C ARG A 307 -48.25 -59.42 31.96
N GLN A 308 -48.90 -58.44 31.32
CA GLN A 308 -50.36 -58.39 31.21
C GLN A 308 -50.91 -59.58 30.41
N ALA A 309 -50.26 -59.98 29.31
CA ALA A 309 -50.65 -61.12 28.51
C ALA A 309 -50.53 -62.43 29.31
N VAL A 310 -49.45 -62.62 30.08
CA VAL A 310 -49.30 -63.78 30.98
C VAL A 310 -50.38 -63.78 32.08
N GLN A 311 -50.72 -62.62 32.65
CA GLN A 311 -51.82 -62.50 33.61
C GLN A 311 -53.16 -62.91 33.00
N LEU A 312 -53.47 -62.41 31.79
CA LEU A 312 -54.68 -62.79 31.04
C LEU A 312 -54.68 -64.26 30.65
N GLU A 313 -53.54 -64.83 30.26
CA GLU A 313 -53.44 -66.26 29.95
C GLU A 313 -53.73 -67.12 31.20
N SER A 314 -53.23 -66.70 32.36
CA SER A 314 -53.51 -67.38 33.63
C SER A 314 -54.99 -67.28 34.03
N SER A 315 -55.65 -66.15 33.75
CA SER A 315 -57.09 -65.98 34.00
C SER A 315 -57.93 -66.80 33.02
N CYS A 316 -57.60 -66.82 31.73
CA CYS A 316 -58.20 -67.70 30.74
C CYS A 316 -58.09 -69.18 31.16
N LYS A 317 -56.89 -69.64 31.55
CA LYS A 317 -56.68 -71.01 32.07
C LYS A 317 -57.52 -71.32 33.32
N ALA A 318 -57.77 -70.32 34.18
CA ALA A 318 -58.64 -70.49 35.35
C ALA A 318 -60.11 -70.59 34.96
N VAL A 319 -60.55 -69.77 34.00
CA VAL A 319 -61.90 -69.83 33.42
C VAL A 319 -62.13 -71.16 32.71
N ASP A 320 -61.18 -71.64 31.91
CA ASP A 320 -61.26 -72.95 31.24
C ASP A 320 -61.39 -74.10 32.25
N ARG A 321 -60.67 -74.04 33.38
CA ARG A 321 -60.82 -75.00 34.47
C ARG A 321 -62.21 -74.95 35.10
N SER A 322 -62.72 -73.74 35.37
CA SER A 322 -64.08 -73.55 35.91
C SER A 322 -65.16 -74.05 34.94
N LEU A 323 -65.01 -73.75 33.65
CA LEU A 323 -65.88 -74.23 32.58
C LEU A 323 -65.82 -75.77 32.46
N GLY A 324 -64.63 -76.36 32.52
CA GLY A 324 -64.47 -77.82 32.53
C GLY A 324 -65.13 -78.47 33.74
N GLN A 325 -65.07 -77.84 34.92
CA GLN A 325 -65.78 -78.31 36.12
C GLN A 325 -67.30 -78.19 35.97
N SER A 326 -67.82 -77.07 35.45
CA SER A 326 -69.27 -76.92 35.24
C SER A 326 -69.77 -77.87 34.15
N SER A 327 -69.00 -78.10 33.09
CA SER A 327 -69.30 -79.07 32.04
C SER A 327 -69.36 -80.50 32.58
N LYS A 328 -68.42 -80.89 33.47
CA LYS A 328 -68.49 -82.19 34.19
C LYS A 328 -69.75 -82.29 35.05
N LYS A 329 -70.05 -81.28 35.87
CA LYS A 329 -71.28 -81.25 36.67
C LYS A 329 -72.53 -81.36 35.79
N LEU A 330 -72.56 -80.67 34.66
CA LEU A 330 -73.66 -80.78 33.69
C LEU A 330 -73.76 -82.19 33.11
N GLN A 331 -72.63 -82.84 32.80
CA GLN A 331 -72.62 -84.25 32.40
C GLN A 331 -73.14 -85.15 33.50
N ASP A 332 -72.70 -84.99 34.75
CA ASP A 332 -73.19 -85.80 35.88
C ASP A 332 -74.71 -85.62 36.07
N MET A 333 -75.20 -84.38 36.08
CA MET A 333 -76.63 -84.07 36.09
C MET A 333 -77.37 -84.68 34.88
N GLN A 334 -76.75 -84.72 33.70
CA GLN A 334 -77.30 -85.37 32.51
C GLN A 334 -77.43 -86.89 32.73
N HIS A 335 -76.42 -87.54 33.31
CA HIS A 335 -76.47 -88.97 33.63
C HIS A 335 -77.51 -89.26 34.72
N GLU A 336 -77.62 -88.42 35.74
CA GLU A 336 -78.67 -88.51 36.76
C GLU A 336 -80.06 -88.34 36.13
N LEU A 337 -80.25 -87.36 35.24
CA LEU A 337 -81.50 -87.20 34.48
C LEU A 337 -81.79 -88.43 33.63
N GLU A 338 -80.79 -89.02 32.96
CA GLU A 338 -80.95 -90.26 32.20
C GLU A 338 -81.31 -91.45 33.12
N GLN A 339 -80.72 -91.55 34.32
CA GLN A 339 -81.04 -92.56 35.33
C GLN A 339 -82.47 -92.38 35.84
N LEU A 340 -82.84 -91.19 36.27
CA LEU A 340 -84.20 -90.85 36.68
C LEU A 340 -85.20 -91.06 35.53
N THR A 341 -84.81 -90.81 34.28
CA THR A 341 -85.65 -91.11 33.11
C THR A 341 -85.81 -92.61 32.92
N LYS A 342 -84.76 -93.41 33.14
CA LYS A 342 -84.83 -94.88 33.12
C LYS A 342 -85.71 -95.40 34.26
N GLU A 343 -85.55 -94.89 35.47
CA GLU A 343 -86.40 -95.20 36.63
C GLU A 343 -87.84 -94.77 36.41
N LEU A 344 -88.09 -93.58 35.87
CA LEU A 344 -89.42 -93.12 35.50
C LEU A 344 -90.02 -94.01 34.43
N ARG A 345 -89.27 -94.40 33.39
CA ARG A 345 -89.73 -95.38 32.40
C ARG A 345 -90.00 -96.74 33.04
N GLN A 346 -89.18 -97.18 34.00
CA GLN A 346 -89.37 -98.43 34.73
C GLN A 346 -90.59 -98.38 35.64
N VAL A 347 -90.81 -97.29 36.38
CA VAL A 347 -91.99 -97.05 37.20
C VAL A 347 -93.22 -96.92 36.31
N ASN A 348 -93.15 -96.18 35.20
CA ASN A 348 -94.22 -96.12 34.20
C ASN A 348 -94.49 -97.50 33.60
N LEU A 349 -93.47 -98.31 33.32
CA LEU A 349 -93.62 -99.69 32.86
C LEU A 349 -94.21 -100.59 33.95
N GLN A 350 -93.81 -100.44 35.21
CA GLN A 350 -94.42 -101.15 36.34
C GLN A 350 -95.86 -100.71 36.58
N GLN A 351 -96.17 -99.43 36.40
CA GLN A 351 -97.51 -98.87 36.48
C GLN A 351 -98.34 -99.37 35.30
N PHE A 352 -97.77 -99.45 34.10
CA PHE A 352 -98.36 -100.13 32.95
C PHE A 352 -98.62 -101.60 33.26
N ILE A 353 -97.67 -102.36 33.80
CA ILE A 353 -97.84 -103.76 34.20
C ILE A 353 -98.92 -103.92 35.29
N LYS A 354 -99.00 -103.00 36.25
CA LYS A 354 -100.03 -102.99 37.31
C LYS A 354 -101.42 -102.59 36.81
N GLN A 355 -101.51 -101.62 35.90
CA GLN A 355 -102.75 -101.21 35.24
C GLN A 355 -103.21 -102.22 34.17
N THR A 356 -102.27 -102.99 33.60
CA THR A 356 -102.50 -104.04 32.60
C THR A 356 -102.41 -105.45 33.23
N GLY A 357 -102.78 -105.59 34.51
CA GLY A 357 -102.72 -106.86 35.21
C GLY A 357 -103.43 -107.98 34.46
N THR A 358 -102.97 -109.23 34.65
CA THR A 358 -103.75 -110.43 34.31
C THR A 358 -103.97 -110.67 32.79
N LYS A 359 -103.35 -111.76 32.28
CA LYS A 359 -103.52 -112.39 30.95
C LYS A 359 -102.83 -111.73 29.74
N VAL A 360 -101.57 -112.14 29.60
CA VAL A 360 -100.95 -112.75 28.40
C VAL A 360 -101.88 -112.97 27.20
N THR A 361 -101.58 -112.30 26.09
CA THR A 361 -101.68 -112.90 24.74
C THR A 361 -100.33 -112.68 24.05
N VAL A 362 -99.70 -113.80 23.69
CA VAL A 362 -98.48 -113.86 22.87
C VAL A 362 -98.94 -114.07 21.42
N LEU A 363 -98.48 -113.22 20.51
CA LEU A 363 -98.32 -113.49 19.08
C LEU A 363 -96.95 -112.96 18.64
N PRO A 364 -96.29 -113.61 17.66
CA PRO A 364 -94.85 -113.86 17.67
C PRO A 364 -94.04 -112.92 16.75
N ALA A 365 -92.73 -112.97 16.96
CA ALA A 365 -91.68 -112.18 16.31
C ALA A 365 -91.00 -112.90 15.12
N GLU A 366 -90.48 -112.07 14.20
CA GLU A 366 -89.23 -112.22 13.41
C GLU A 366 -89.18 -113.29 12.27
N PRO A 367 -88.52 -112.98 11.12
CA PRO A 367 -87.07 -112.71 11.08
C PRO A 367 -86.57 -111.53 10.21
N ALA A 368 -85.56 -110.82 10.75
CA ALA A 368 -84.19 -110.60 10.24
C ALA A 368 -83.86 -110.45 8.73
N GLU A 369 -83.12 -109.36 8.45
CA GLU A 369 -81.95 -109.12 7.54
C GLU A 369 -82.05 -109.42 6.02
N GLU A 370 -81.40 -108.73 5.06
CA GLU A 370 -80.15 -107.97 4.94
C GLU A 370 -80.23 -106.92 3.81
N GLY A 371 -79.32 -105.92 3.81
CA GLY A 371 -79.07 -105.06 2.64
C GLY A 371 -78.17 -103.82 2.86
N ILE A 372 -76.89 -104.01 3.24
CA ILE A 372 -75.77 -103.05 3.07
C ILE A 372 -75.42 -103.11 1.55
N PRO A 373 -74.85 -102.10 0.82
CA PRO A 373 -73.66 -101.39 1.28
C PRO A 373 -73.31 -99.99 0.70
N LEU A 374 -72.14 -99.51 1.14
CA LEU A 374 -71.26 -98.52 0.51
C LEU A 374 -71.58 -97.02 0.70
N SER A 375 -70.81 -96.39 1.58
CA SER A 375 -70.25 -95.07 1.28
C SER A 375 -68.79 -95.04 1.69
N GLY A 376 -67.93 -95.06 0.69
CA GLY A 376 -66.49 -95.07 0.83
C GLY A 376 -65.94 -93.74 1.34
N SER A 377 -64.90 -93.87 2.17
CA SER A 377 -63.56 -93.33 1.93
C SER A 377 -63.42 -91.92 1.31
N LEU A 378 -62.70 -91.07 2.07
CA LEU A 378 -61.77 -90.02 1.63
C LEU A 378 -62.34 -88.70 1.05
N LYS A 379 -62.31 -87.62 1.88
CA LYS A 379 -61.34 -86.48 1.77
C LYS A 379 -61.80 -85.23 2.57
N ARG A 380 -60.92 -84.74 3.48
CA ARG A 380 -60.73 -83.29 3.76
C ARG A 380 -60.58 -82.54 2.42
N PRO A 381 -60.94 -81.24 2.26
CA PRO A 381 -60.47 -80.14 3.13
C PRO A 381 -61.47 -78.94 3.28
N VAL A 382 -61.37 -78.16 4.38
CA VAL A 382 -60.97 -76.71 4.43
C VAL A 382 -62.02 -75.65 3.99
N SER A 383 -62.28 -74.71 4.92
CA SER A 383 -62.66 -73.28 4.77
C SER A 383 -64.06 -73.00 4.16
N THR A 384 -64.83 -71.94 4.43
CA THR A 384 -64.63 -70.61 5.03
C THR A 384 -66.00 -70.11 5.53
N HIS A 385 -65.99 -69.11 6.42
CA HIS A 385 -67.09 -68.26 6.93
C HIS A 385 -68.35 -68.05 6.05
N PRO A 386 -69.47 -67.70 6.71
CA PRO A 386 -70.34 -66.64 6.21
C PRO A 386 -70.55 -65.52 7.26
N GLY A 387 -70.61 -64.27 6.77
CA GLY A 387 -71.22 -63.13 7.48
C GLY A 387 -72.74 -63.29 7.62
N PRO A 388 -73.60 -62.23 7.74
CA PRO A 388 -73.36 -60.86 7.27
C PRO A 388 -74.09 -59.67 8.02
N SER A 389 -73.74 -58.43 7.63
CA SER A 389 -74.65 -57.27 7.35
C SER A 389 -75.44 -56.59 8.51
N HIS A 390 -75.69 -55.26 8.59
CA HIS A 390 -75.63 -54.14 7.64
C HIS A 390 -75.97 -52.78 8.32
N LEU A 391 -75.51 -51.65 7.71
CA LEU A 391 -76.05 -50.25 7.71
C LEU A 391 -75.74 -49.32 8.93
N ARG A 392 -75.54 -47.98 8.82
CA ARG A 392 -75.86 -46.97 7.79
C ARG A 392 -75.06 -45.63 7.99
N VAL A 393 -74.52 -45.11 6.89
CA VAL A 393 -74.29 -43.70 6.40
C VAL A 393 -74.63 -42.47 7.29
N LEU A 394 -73.75 -41.44 7.30
CA LEU A 394 -74.06 -40.00 7.08
C LEU A 394 -72.81 -39.13 6.75
N HIS A 395 -73.05 -38.03 6.00
CA HIS A 395 -72.17 -37.11 5.28
C HIS A 395 -71.44 -36.00 6.10
N SER A 396 -70.41 -35.40 5.49
CA SER A 396 -69.51 -34.26 5.85
C SER A 396 -70.17 -32.86 6.06
N PRO A 397 -69.47 -31.77 6.50
CA PRO A 397 -68.71 -30.88 5.58
C PRO A 397 -67.50 -30.07 6.19
N LEU A 398 -66.97 -29.14 5.37
CA LEU A 398 -65.71 -28.37 5.39
C LEU A 398 -65.59 -27.16 6.36
N SER A 399 -64.32 -26.74 6.61
CA SER A 399 -63.77 -25.35 6.71
C SER A 399 -63.53 -24.64 8.07
N SER A 400 -62.34 -24.00 8.13
CA SER A 400 -61.93 -22.80 8.91
C SER A 400 -61.37 -22.99 10.34
N GLY A 401 -60.18 -22.48 10.72
CA GLY A 401 -59.25 -21.60 9.99
C GLY A 401 -57.99 -21.21 10.79
N LEU A 402 -57.20 -20.33 10.16
CA LEU A 402 -56.04 -19.55 10.62
C LEU A 402 -54.63 -20.08 10.28
N ASN A 403 -54.13 -19.62 9.13
CA ASN A 403 -52.73 -19.15 9.00
C ASN A 403 -52.53 -17.90 9.87
N PRO A 404 -51.30 -17.57 10.29
CA PRO A 404 -50.59 -16.50 9.56
C PRO A 404 -49.07 -16.62 9.64
N GLU A 405 -48.38 -17.12 8.61
CA GLU A 405 -47.07 -16.58 8.23
C GLU A 405 -46.89 -16.71 6.72
N GLY A 406 -47.03 -15.57 6.04
CA GLY A 406 -46.21 -15.27 4.89
C GLY A 406 -44.98 -14.47 5.35
N ILE A 407 -44.05 -14.30 4.40
CA ILE A 407 -42.77 -13.56 4.42
C ILE A 407 -41.60 -14.36 5.08
N TYR A 408 -40.46 -14.73 4.46
CA TYR A 408 -39.70 -14.31 3.26
C TYR A 408 -39.06 -15.51 2.51
N VAL A 409 -39.25 -15.63 1.19
CA VAL A 409 -38.26 -15.31 0.13
C VAL A 409 -39.03 -14.74 -1.05
#